data_AF-A0A6S7KK28-F1
#
_entry.id   AF-A0A6S7KK28-F1
#
_cell.length_a   1.000
_cell.length_b   1.000
_cell.length_c   1.000
_cell.angle_alpha   90.00
_cell.angle_beta   90.00
_cell.angle_gamma   90.00
#
_symmetry.space_group_name_H-M   'P 1'
#
loop_
_entity.id
_entity.type
_entity.pdbx_description
1 polymer ?
#
loop_
_entity_poly.entity_id
_entity_poly.type
_entity_poly.pdbx_seq_one_letter_code
_entity_poly.pdbx_strand_id
1 'polypeptide(L)'
;MSCWKFIKSNTKRVVASTDFNNISQKTLANLLRRNDLNIVEVELFRAVLKWSDFQCSKKDIEATRESRRSVIGDAIYDLRFLAMTQKEFAQNVATSGLLTAEEIVPIYNKFSGISSRDLKWKLSKKRYNISIPDNVPEVGEAVNPPAEEYHFYRKPEIVRDKDNSPATEAHLYRKPEIVQDKDNIPAEEYHFYRKPEIVRDKDNSPATEAHLYRKPEIVQDKDNIPAEEYHFYRKPEIVRDKDNSPATEAHLYRKPEIVQDKDNIPAEEYHFYRKPEIVRDKDNSPATEAHLYRKPEIVQDKDNIPAEEYHFYRKPEIVRDKDNSPATEAHLYRKPEIVQDKDNIPAEEYHFYRKPEIVRDKDNSPATEAHLYRKPEIVQDKDNIPAEEYHFYRKPEIVRDKDNSPATEAHLYRKPEIVQDKDNIPAEEYHFYRKPEIVRDKDNSPATEAHLYRKPEIVQDKDNIPAEEYHFYRKPEIVRDKDNSPATEAHLYRKPEIVQDKDNIPAEEYHFYRKPEIVRDKDNSPATEVHLYRKPVLESGKKKKWKSKGCAKKSP
;
A
#
# COMPACT_ATOMS: atom_id res chain seq x y z
N MET A 1 -51.79 58.05 -4.14
CA MET A 1 -50.94 56.94 -4.63
C MET A 1 -51.30 55.68 -3.85
N SER A 2 -51.59 54.56 -4.52
CA SER A 2 -51.97 53.31 -3.84
C SER A 2 -50.82 52.82 -2.97
N CYS A 3 -51.06 52.63 -1.66
CA CYS A 3 -50.11 52.15 -0.65
C CYS A 3 -49.31 50.92 -1.13
N TRP A 4 -49.94 50.05 -1.93
CA TRP A 4 -49.30 48.88 -2.52
C TRP A 4 -48.19 49.18 -3.53
N LYS A 5 -48.28 50.29 -4.28
CA LYS A 5 -47.20 50.69 -5.21
C LYS A 5 -45.94 51.08 -4.44
N PHE A 6 -46.09 51.71 -3.28
CA PHE A 6 -44.97 52.07 -2.40
C PHE A 6 -44.32 50.83 -1.76
N ILE A 7 -45.14 49.90 -1.25
CA ILE A 7 -44.69 48.62 -0.67
C ILE A 7 -43.94 47.79 -1.72
N LYS A 8 -44.39 47.78 -2.98
CA LYS A 8 -43.71 47.08 -4.07
C LYS A 8 -42.29 47.61 -4.34
N SER A 9 -42.12 48.92 -4.44
CA SER A 9 -40.81 49.51 -4.73
C SER A 9 -39.85 49.50 -3.54
N ASN A 10 -40.38 49.43 -2.31
CA ASN A 10 -39.59 49.47 -1.07
C ASN A 10 -39.74 48.20 -0.22
N THR A 11 -40.05 47.04 -0.83
CA THR A 11 -40.43 45.82 -0.10
C THR A 11 -39.39 45.42 0.96
N LYS A 12 -38.10 45.42 0.61
CA LYS A 12 -37.02 45.10 1.54
C LYS A 12 -37.00 45.99 2.79
N ARG A 13 -37.20 47.31 2.61
CA ARG A 13 -37.23 48.28 3.73
C ARG A 13 -38.47 48.11 4.59
N VAL A 14 -39.63 47.87 3.97
CA VAL A 14 -40.89 47.68 4.70
C VAL A 14 -40.86 46.42 5.54
N VAL A 15 -40.40 45.30 4.97
CA VAL A 15 -40.35 43.99 5.63
C VAL A 15 -39.30 43.94 6.75
N ALA A 16 -38.24 44.76 6.68
CA ALA A 16 -37.24 44.90 7.74
C ALA A 16 -37.66 45.84 8.89
N SER A 17 -38.70 46.66 8.69
CA SER A 17 -39.15 47.65 9.69
C SER A 17 -39.82 46.98 10.89
N THR A 18 -39.73 47.61 12.06
CA THR A 18 -40.44 47.17 13.27
C THR A 18 -41.96 47.24 13.10
N ASP A 19 -42.45 48.11 12.22
CA ASP A 19 -43.88 48.26 11.92
C ASP A 19 -44.47 47.03 11.21
N PHE A 20 -43.63 46.28 10.48
CA PHE A 20 -44.04 45.02 9.88
C PHE A 20 -44.53 44.00 10.92
N ASN A 21 -43.94 43.99 12.11
CA ASN A 21 -44.33 43.07 13.19
C ASN A 21 -45.77 43.31 13.69
N ASN A 22 -46.33 44.50 13.46
CA ASN A 22 -47.67 44.90 13.93
C ASN A 22 -48.79 44.63 12.93
N ILE A 23 -48.51 44.09 11.73
CA ILE A 23 -49.55 43.82 10.73
C ILE A 23 -50.45 42.64 11.13
N SER A 24 -51.70 42.66 10.67
CA SER A 24 -52.65 41.54 10.88
C SER A 24 -52.29 40.30 10.05
N GLN A 25 -52.68 39.12 10.52
CA GLN A 25 -52.50 37.85 9.78
C GLN A 25 -53.13 37.89 8.38
N LYS A 26 -54.29 38.56 8.22
CA LYS A 26 -54.95 38.76 6.92
C LYS A 26 -54.11 39.61 5.98
N THR A 27 -53.47 40.66 6.50
CA THR A 27 -52.56 41.51 5.74
C THR A 27 -51.31 40.76 5.31
N LEU A 28 -50.76 39.92 6.20
CA LEU A 28 -49.62 39.06 5.90
C LEU A 28 -49.95 38.05 4.77
N ALA A 29 -51.09 37.36 4.87
CA ALA A 29 -51.53 36.43 3.83
C ALA A 29 -51.70 37.13 2.46
N ASN A 30 -52.30 38.32 2.45
CA ASN A 30 -52.43 39.13 1.23
C ASN A 30 -51.06 39.53 0.66
N LEU A 31 -50.05 39.75 1.51
CA LEU A 31 -48.70 40.08 1.07
C LEU A 31 -47.99 38.86 0.45
N LEU A 32 -48.04 37.68 1.10
CA LEU A 32 -47.39 36.45 0.60
C LEU A 32 -47.97 35.95 -0.73
N ARG A 33 -49.27 36.17 -0.97
CA ARG A 33 -49.94 35.80 -2.24
C ARG A 33 -49.49 36.63 -3.44
N ARG A 34 -48.82 37.77 -3.24
CA ARG A 34 -48.43 38.66 -4.34
C ARG A 34 -47.18 38.19 -5.06
N ASN A 35 -47.24 38.14 -6.38
CA ASN A 35 -46.10 37.77 -7.24
C ASN A 35 -45.21 38.96 -7.60
N ASP A 36 -45.59 40.18 -7.25
CA ASP A 36 -44.95 41.41 -7.71
C ASP A 36 -44.07 42.10 -6.67
N LEU A 37 -43.76 41.42 -5.56
CA LEU A 37 -42.88 41.92 -4.49
C LEU A 37 -41.41 41.88 -4.89
N ASN A 38 -40.66 42.97 -4.66
CA ASN A 38 -39.23 43.06 -4.96
C ASN A 38 -38.37 42.62 -3.75
N ILE A 39 -38.38 41.32 -3.44
CA ILE A 39 -37.64 40.71 -2.33
C ILE A 39 -37.28 39.25 -2.66
N VAL A 40 -36.14 38.78 -2.12
CA VAL A 40 -35.72 37.38 -2.22
C VAL A 40 -36.54 36.54 -1.25
N GLU A 41 -36.97 35.35 -1.65
CA GLU A 41 -37.92 34.55 -0.86
C GLU A 41 -37.37 34.17 0.52
N VAL A 42 -36.06 33.94 0.67
CA VAL A 42 -35.42 33.67 1.97
C VAL A 42 -35.51 34.86 2.93
N GLU A 43 -35.36 36.09 2.43
CA GLU A 43 -35.49 37.32 3.23
C GLU A 43 -36.94 37.49 3.68
N LEU A 44 -37.90 37.20 2.80
CA LEU A 44 -39.32 37.23 3.11
C LEU A 44 -39.68 36.19 4.18
N PHE A 45 -39.13 34.98 4.08
CA PHE A 45 -39.33 33.92 5.08
C PHE A 45 -38.79 34.31 6.45
N ARG A 46 -37.57 34.83 6.54
CA ARG A 46 -36.97 35.28 7.81
C ARG A 46 -37.82 36.34 8.48
N ALA A 47 -38.41 37.25 7.71
CA ALA A 47 -39.30 38.27 8.25
C ALA A 47 -40.64 37.69 8.73
N VAL A 48 -41.19 36.70 8.03
CA VAL A 48 -42.38 35.96 8.50
C VAL A 48 -42.10 35.23 9.81
N LEU A 49 -40.92 34.62 9.94
CA LEU A 49 -40.52 33.93 11.17
C LEU A 49 -40.43 34.92 12.34
N LYS A 50 -39.75 36.06 12.15
CA LYS A 50 -39.66 37.14 13.13
C LYS A 50 -41.03 37.73 13.50
N TRP A 51 -41.92 37.90 12.51
CA TRP A 51 -43.30 38.32 12.74
C TRP A 51 -44.07 37.30 13.59
N SER A 52 -43.89 35.99 13.32
CA SER A 52 -44.56 34.92 14.07
C SER A 52 -44.10 34.86 15.53
N ASP A 53 -42.79 35.03 15.77
CA ASP A 53 -42.24 35.10 17.14
C ASP A 53 -42.83 36.28 17.89
N PHE A 54 -42.87 37.47 17.27
CA PHE A 54 -43.43 38.68 17.88
C PHE A 54 -44.92 38.55 18.20
N GLN A 55 -45.71 37.94 17.32
CA GLN A 55 -47.13 37.71 17.54
C GLN A 55 -47.40 36.63 18.60
N CYS A 56 -46.52 35.65 18.77
CA CYS A 56 -46.56 34.72 19.90
C CYS A 56 -46.29 35.45 21.22
N SER A 57 -45.24 36.28 21.26
CA SER A 57 -44.93 37.12 22.44
C SER A 57 -46.08 38.08 22.79
N LYS A 58 -46.76 38.67 21.81
CA LYS A 58 -47.92 39.54 22.04
C LYS A 58 -49.12 38.82 22.66
N LYS A 59 -49.24 37.51 22.43
CA LYS A 59 -50.30 36.65 22.99
C LYS A 59 -49.89 35.95 24.28
N ASP A 60 -48.68 36.22 24.78
CA ASP A 60 -48.08 35.58 25.95
C ASP A 60 -47.99 34.04 25.81
N ILE A 61 -47.65 33.57 24.61
CA ILE A 61 -47.46 32.15 24.29
C ILE A 61 -46.01 31.94 23.88
N GLU A 62 -45.39 30.87 24.38
CA GLU A 62 -44.04 30.48 23.98
C GLU A 62 -43.95 30.20 22.47
N ALA A 63 -42.87 30.63 21.84
CA ALA A 63 -42.65 30.49 20.39
C ALA A 63 -42.21 29.06 20.01
N THR A 64 -43.10 28.09 20.24
CA THR A 64 -42.97 26.71 19.78
C THR A 64 -43.39 26.58 18.31
N ARG A 65 -43.12 25.42 17.70
CA ARG A 65 -43.53 25.13 16.31
C ARG A 65 -45.03 25.30 16.13
N GLU A 66 -45.81 24.75 17.05
CA GLU A 66 -47.28 24.69 16.99
C GLU A 66 -47.89 26.08 17.16
N SER A 67 -47.36 26.90 18.07
CA SER A 67 -47.83 28.28 18.29
C SER A 67 -47.50 29.19 17.10
N ARG A 68 -46.28 29.11 16.55
CA ARG A 68 -45.89 29.82 15.32
C ARG A 68 -46.80 29.48 14.15
N ARG A 69 -47.10 28.19 13.95
CA ARG A 69 -47.99 27.73 12.88
C ARG A 69 -49.43 28.19 13.09
N SER A 70 -49.93 28.19 14.33
CA SER A 70 -51.27 28.71 14.66
C SER A 70 -51.41 30.21 14.33
N VAL A 71 -50.37 30.99 14.64
CA VAL A 71 -50.35 32.44 14.40
C VAL A 71 -50.18 32.80 12.91
N ILE A 72 -49.40 32.02 12.15
CA ILE A 72 -49.26 32.20 10.70
C ILE A 72 -50.52 31.70 9.97
N GLY A 73 -51.10 30.59 10.42
CA GLY A 73 -52.25 29.92 9.80
C GLY A 73 -51.94 29.43 8.37
N ASP A 74 -52.98 29.37 7.53
CA ASP A 74 -52.89 28.84 6.16
C ASP A 74 -51.92 29.61 5.24
N ALA A 75 -51.49 30.80 5.64
CA ALA A 75 -50.52 31.61 4.92
C ALA A 75 -49.13 30.92 4.82
N ILE A 76 -48.85 29.90 5.63
CA ILE A 76 -47.63 29.10 5.54
C ILE A 76 -47.48 28.39 4.18
N TYR A 77 -48.59 28.06 3.52
CA TYR A 77 -48.60 27.43 2.20
C TYR A 77 -48.45 28.44 1.05
N ASP A 78 -48.50 29.74 1.36
CA ASP A 78 -48.24 30.82 0.39
C ASP A 78 -46.74 31.16 0.29
N LEU A 79 -45.90 30.64 1.20
CA LEU A 79 -44.43 30.72 1.12
C LEU A 79 -43.89 29.80 0.01
N ARG A 80 -42.95 30.32 -0.79
CA ARG A 80 -42.45 29.61 -1.98
C ARG A 80 -41.08 29.03 -1.73
N PHE A 81 -41.02 28.03 -0.86
CA PHE A 81 -39.75 27.38 -0.52
C PHE A 81 -38.94 26.92 -1.74
N LEU A 82 -39.60 26.45 -2.80
CA LEU A 82 -38.97 26.03 -4.05
C LEU A 82 -38.43 27.19 -4.93
N ALA A 83 -38.68 28.44 -4.55
CA ALA A 83 -38.07 29.62 -5.16
C ALA A 83 -36.81 30.09 -4.40
N MET A 84 -36.49 29.44 -3.27
CA MET A 84 -35.19 29.58 -2.59
C MET A 84 -34.19 28.60 -3.17
N THR A 85 -32.90 28.86 -2.99
CA THR A 85 -31.88 27.82 -3.22
C THR A 85 -31.98 26.72 -2.16
N GLN A 86 -31.49 25.51 -2.48
CA GLN A 86 -31.46 24.39 -1.52
C GLN A 86 -30.66 24.74 -0.26
N LYS A 87 -29.58 25.53 -0.39
CA LYS A 87 -28.77 26.03 0.74
C LYS A 87 -29.56 27.00 1.62
N GLU A 88 -30.21 27.99 1.02
CA GLU A 88 -31.05 28.94 1.77
C GLU A 88 -32.17 28.22 2.52
N PHE A 89 -32.81 27.24 1.88
CA PHE A 89 -33.82 26.41 2.52
C PHE A 89 -33.25 25.58 3.68
N ALA A 90 -32.12 24.88 3.48
CA ALA A 90 -31.49 24.06 4.52
C ALA A 90 -31.04 24.88 5.74
N GLN A 91 -30.42 26.03 5.50
CA GLN A 91 -29.85 26.86 6.57
C GLN A 91 -30.87 27.71 7.31
N ASN A 92 -31.99 28.06 6.67
CA ASN A 92 -32.96 28.99 7.25
C ASN A 92 -34.32 28.37 7.53
N VAL A 93 -34.82 27.50 6.65
CA VAL A 93 -36.16 26.92 6.80
C VAL A 93 -36.10 25.60 7.56
N ALA A 94 -35.21 24.68 7.18
CA ALA A 94 -35.12 23.36 7.81
C ALA A 94 -34.67 23.44 9.29
N THR A 95 -33.80 24.39 9.62
CA THR A 95 -33.31 24.66 10.99
C THR A 95 -34.25 25.55 11.81
N SER A 96 -35.23 26.23 11.21
CA SER A 96 -36.16 27.12 11.93
C SER A 96 -37.11 26.41 12.88
N GLY A 97 -37.27 25.10 12.73
CA GLY A 97 -38.25 24.31 13.46
C GLY A 97 -39.71 24.55 13.03
N LEU A 98 -39.99 25.37 12.01
CA LEU A 98 -41.35 25.69 11.55
C LEU A 98 -42.01 24.54 10.76
N LEU A 99 -41.23 23.81 9.97
CA LEU A 99 -41.68 22.63 9.19
C LEU A 99 -41.33 21.33 9.92
N THR A 100 -42.12 20.28 9.70
CA THR A 100 -41.79 18.93 10.18
C THR A 100 -40.79 18.23 9.24
N ALA A 101 -40.13 17.19 9.72
CA ALA A 101 -39.23 16.38 8.87
C ALA A 101 -39.97 15.79 7.65
N GLU A 102 -41.21 15.35 7.85
CA GLU A 102 -42.10 14.83 6.78
C GLU A 102 -42.47 15.89 5.74
N GLU A 103 -42.46 17.17 6.10
CA GLU A 103 -42.71 18.30 5.19
C GLU A 103 -41.43 18.76 4.47
N ILE A 104 -40.27 18.65 5.13
CA ILE A 104 -38.96 19.02 4.59
C ILE A 104 -38.51 18.05 3.50
N VAL A 105 -38.69 16.73 3.71
CA VAL A 105 -38.20 15.68 2.81
C VAL A 105 -38.76 15.81 1.38
N PRO A 106 -40.08 16.00 1.15
CA PRO A 106 -40.64 16.22 -0.20
C PRO A 106 -40.09 17.47 -0.90
N ILE A 107 -39.83 18.54 -0.15
CA ILE A 107 -39.24 19.78 -0.70
C ILE A 107 -37.78 19.53 -1.09
N TYR A 108 -37.02 18.81 -0.27
CA TYR A 108 -35.63 18.44 -0.57
C TYR A 108 -35.52 17.51 -1.77
N ASN A 109 -36.38 16.49 -1.85
CA ASN A 109 -36.50 15.61 -3.02
C ASN A 109 -36.75 16.42 -4.30
N LYS A 110 -37.57 17.48 -4.21
CA LYS A 110 -37.83 18.35 -5.35
C LYS A 110 -36.61 19.19 -5.76
N PHE A 111 -35.80 19.66 -4.82
CA PHE A 111 -34.50 20.30 -5.14
C PHE A 111 -33.54 19.31 -5.81
N SER A 112 -33.60 18.04 -5.44
CA SER A 112 -32.78 16.95 -6.01
C SER A 112 -33.36 16.32 -7.29
N GLY A 113 -34.43 16.86 -7.86
CA GLY A 113 -35.03 16.37 -9.11
C GLY A 113 -35.84 15.06 -8.98
N ILE A 114 -36.08 14.59 -7.77
CA ILE A 114 -36.81 13.35 -7.47
C ILE A 114 -38.32 13.67 -7.44
N SER A 115 -39.14 12.89 -8.14
CA SER A 115 -40.60 13.04 -8.13
C SER A 115 -41.17 12.64 -6.76
N SER A 116 -41.91 13.54 -6.11
CA SER A 116 -42.59 13.28 -4.83
C SER A 116 -44.07 13.57 -4.98
N ARG A 117 -44.92 12.61 -4.55
CA ARG A 117 -46.39 12.69 -4.65
C ARG A 117 -47.03 13.51 -3.51
N ASP A 118 -46.27 13.84 -2.46
CA ASP A 118 -46.78 14.41 -1.20
C ASP A 118 -46.44 15.91 -1.01
N LEU A 119 -46.08 16.63 -2.08
CA LEU A 119 -45.69 18.04 -2.00
C LEU A 119 -46.92 18.95 -1.80
N LYS A 120 -47.03 19.54 -0.61
CA LYS A 120 -48.12 20.47 -0.24
C LYS A 120 -47.87 21.94 -0.66
N TRP A 121 -46.69 22.30 -1.16
CA TRP A 121 -46.29 23.69 -1.46
C TRP A 121 -46.36 24.06 -2.93
N LYS A 122 -46.77 25.32 -3.20
CA LYS A 122 -46.96 25.85 -4.55
C LYS A 122 -45.66 25.87 -5.37
N LEU A 123 -45.72 25.33 -6.58
CA LEU A 123 -44.69 25.45 -7.61
C LEU A 123 -44.84 26.81 -8.31
N SER A 124 -44.12 27.84 -7.88
CA SER A 124 -44.16 29.16 -8.51
C SER A 124 -42.79 29.56 -9.04
N LYS A 125 -42.65 29.68 -10.36
CA LYS A 125 -41.51 30.36 -11.01
C LYS A 125 -41.71 31.87 -10.89
N LYS A 126 -41.03 32.53 -9.94
CA LYS A 126 -40.92 33.99 -9.95
C LYS A 126 -39.72 34.34 -10.83
N ARG A 127 -39.93 35.09 -11.92
CA ARG A 127 -38.83 35.67 -12.70
C ARG A 127 -38.20 36.79 -11.87
N TYR A 128 -36.99 36.55 -11.36
CA TYR A 128 -36.15 37.66 -10.90
C TYR A 128 -35.54 38.30 -12.15
N ASN A 129 -35.98 39.50 -12.51
CA ASN A 129 -35.19 40.39 -13.36
C ASN A 129 -34.07 40.95 -12.48
N ILE A 130 -32.97 40.22 -12.39
CA ILE A 130 -31.71 40.77 -11.89
C ILE A 130 -31.15 41.56 -13.07
N SER A 131 -31.19 42.89 -12.98
CA SER A 131 -30.36 43.75 -13.81
C SER A 131 -28.91 43.41 -13.52
N ILE A 132 -28.30 42.69 -14.45
CA ILE A 132 -26.87 42.47 -14.59
C ILE A 132 -26.25 43.87 -14.72
N PRO A 133 -25.25 44.27 -13.91
CA PRO A 133 -24.51 45.48 -14.21
C PRO A 133 -23.90 45.34 -15.62
N ASP A 134 -24.06 46.36 -16.47
CA ASP A 134 -23.71 46.43 -17.90
C ASP A 134 -22.20 46.32 -18.20
N ASN A 135 -21.49 45.44 -17.52
CA ASN A 135 -20.13 45.03 -17.85
C ASN A 135 -19.97 43.53 -17.55
N VAL A 136 -20.60 42.71 -18.40
CA VAL A 136 -20.13 41.35 -18.67
C VAL A 136 -19.21 41.47 -19.88
N PRO A 137 -17.89 41.22 -19.76
CA PRO A 137 -17.05 41.13 -20.95
C PRO A 137 -17.56 39.97 -21.81
N GLU A 138 -17.77 40.26 -23.10
CA GLU A 138 -17.99 39.25 -24.12
C GLU A 138 -16.86 38.22 -24.14
N VAL A 139 -17.21 37.01 -24.59
CA VAL A 139 -16.31 35.87 -24.86
C VAL A 139 -14.99 36.36 -25.45
N GLY A 140 -13.95 36.27 -24.62
CA GLY A 140 -12.56 36.63 -24.89
C GLY A 140 -11.68 36.01 -23.81
N GLU A 141 -10.41 35.78 -24.13
CA GLU A 141 -9.41 35.02 -23.40
C GLU A 141 -9.42 35.16 -21.86
N ALA A 142 -9.04 34.07 -21.20
CA ALA A 142 -8.97 33.90 -19.75
C ALA A 142 -8.38 35.12 -19.02
N VAL A 143 -9.19 35.75 -18.19
CA VAL A 143 -8.74 36.73 -17.19
C VAL A 143 -8.65 35.99 -15.87
N ASN A 144 -7.43 35.99 -15.29
CA ASN A 144 -7.07 35.34 -14.02
C ASN A 144 -8.20 35.38 -12.96
N PRO A 145 -8.60 34.23 -12.38
CA PRO A 145 -9.54 34.20 -11.26
C PRO A 145 -8.93 34.90 -10.02
N PRO A 146 -9.76 35.31 -9.03
CA PRO A 146 -9.27 35.95 -7.81
C PRO A 146 -8.27 35.06 -7.05
N ALA A 147 -7.31 35.68 -6.35
CA ALA A 147 -6.20 34.99 -5.68
C ALA A 147 -6.66 33.92 -4.67
N GLU A 148 -7.83 34.10 -4.04
CA GLU A 148 -8.42 33.12 -3.12
C GLU A 148 -9.89 32.86 -3.47
N GLU A 149 -10.29 31.58 -3.52
CA GLU A 149 -11.66 31.18 -3.86
C GLU A 149 -12.21 30.13 -2.88
N TYR A 150 -13.32 30.45 -2.21
CA TYR A 150 -13.96 29.59 -1.20
C TYR A 150 -15.38 29.21 -1.58
N HIS A 151 -15.64 27.91 -1.78
CA HIS A 151 -16.96 27.41 -2.16
C HIS A 151 -17.48 26.30 -1.24
N PHE A 152 -18.75 26.39 -0.84
CA PHE A 152 -19.37 25.33 -0.02
C PHE A 152 -19.82 24.12 -0.83
N TYR A 153 -20.37 24.35 -2.03
CA TYR A 153 -20.84 23.30 -2.92
C TYR A 153 -20.66 23.76 -4.37
N ARG A 154 -19.91 22.99 -5.15
CA ARG A 154 -19.68 23.24 -6.58
C ARG A 154 -19.86 21.93 -7.34
N LYS A 155 -20.77 21.90 -8.31
CA LYS A 155 -21.02 20.73 -9.18
C LYS A 155 -20.96 21.14 -10.66
N PRO A 156 -19.81 21.58 -11.16
CA PRO A 156 -19.64 21.81 -12.60
C PRO A 156 -19.76 20.47 -13.34
N GLU A 157 -20.19 20.47 -14.60
CA GLU A 157 -20.12 19.25 -15.41
C GLU A 157 -18.67 18.97 -15.81
N ILE A 158 -17.98 19.99 -16.32
CA ILE A 158 -16.60 19.89 -16.76
C ILE A 158 -15.80 21.05 -16.14
N VAL A 159 -14.66 20.73 -15.55
CA VAL A 159 -13.62 21.69 -15.16
C VAL A 159 -12.46 21.54 -16.13
N ARG A 160 -12.02 22.65 -16.71
CA ARG A 160 -10.90 22.73 -17.64
C ARG A 160 -10.07 23.94 -17.27
N ASP A 161 -9.02 23.70 -16.53
CA ASP A 161 -8.10 24.76 -16.15
C ASP A 161 -6.89 24.71 -17.10
N LYS A 162 -6.66 25.82 -17.81
CA LYS A 162 -5.49 26.03 -18.66
C LYS A 162 -4.83 27.31 -18.22
N ASP A 163 -3.51 27.28 -18.03
CA ASP A 163 -2.72 28.45 -17.61
C ASP A 163 -3.28 29.11 -16.33
N ASN A 164 -3.88 28.31 -15.44
CA ASN A 164 -4.50 28.80 -14.22
C ASN A 164 -3.46 28.83 -13.08
N SER A 165 -3.52 29.86 -12.25
CA SER A 165 -2.60 30.03 -11.10
C SER A 165 -3.31 30.72 -9.92
N PRO A 166 -4.39 30.15 -9.37
CA PRO A 166 -4.98 30.67 -8.14
C PRO A 166 -3.97 30.50 -6.99
N ALA A 167 -3.88 31.47 -6.08
CA ALA A 167 -3.00 31.33 -4.92
C ALA A 167 -3.56 30.29 -3.95
N THR A 168 -4.89 30.27 -3.73
CA THR A 168 -5.54 29.24 -2.90
C THR A 168 -6.97 28.96 -3.37
N GLU A 169 -7.32 27.67 -3.56
CA GLU A 169 -8.70 27.22 -3.82
C GLU A 169 -9.15 26.26 -2.71
N ALA A 170 -10.27 26.56 -2.03
CA ALA A 170 -10.78 25.74 -0.94
C ALA A 170 -12.26 25.40 -1.08
N HIS A 171 -12.62 24.11 -1.12
CA HIS A 171 -14.03 23.68 -1.17
C HIS A 171 -14.40 22.64 -0.12
N LEU A 172 -15.61 22.77 0.44
CA LEU A 172 -16.16 21.73 1.31
C LEU A 172 -16.68 20.53 0.48
N TYR A 173 -17.36 20.80 -0.63
CA TYR A 173 -17.88 19.77 -1.53
C TYR A 173 -17.73 20.19 -3.00
N ARG A 174 -16.92 19.44 -3.75
CA ARG A 174 -16.69 19.65 -5.19
C ARG A 174 -16.94 18.34 -5.94
N LYS A 175 -17.92 18.33 -6.85
CA LYS A 175 -18.30 17.12 -7.62
C LYS A 175 -18.38 17.42 -9.12
N PRO A 176 -17.24 17.65 -9.79
CA PRO A 176 -17.19 17.66 -11.25
C PRO A 176 -17.51 16.28 -11.81
N GLU A 177 -17.94 16.19 -13.07
CA GLU A 177 -17.96 14.89 -13.78
C GLU A 177 -16.56 14.64 -14.37
N ILE A 178 -16.00 15.65 -15.03
CA ILE A 178 -14.65 15.59 -15.63
C ILE A 178 -13.80 16.76 -15.13
N VAL A 179 -12.58 16.47 -14.70
CA VAL A 179 -11.50 17.43 -14.48
C VAL A 179 -10.42 17.17 -15.52
N GLN A 180 -10.01 18.23 -16.22
CA GLN A 180 -8.97 18.13 -17.23
C GLN A 180 -8.09 19.37 -17.17
N ASP A 181 -6.98 19.25 -16.44
CA ASP A 181 -6.10 20.38 -16.15
C ASP A 181 -4.83 20.27 -16.97
N LYS A 182 -4.42 21.39 -17.58
CA LYS A 182 -3.21 21.46 -18.41
C LYS A 182 -2.40 22.70 -18.07
N ASP A 183 -1.10 22.53 -17.85
CA ASP A 183 -0.18 23.63 -17.53
C ASP A 183 -0.64 24.40 -16.26
N ASN A 184 -1.23 23.69 -15.28
CA ASN A 184 -1.80 24.29 -14.08
C ASN A 184 -0.78 24.33 -12.93
N ILE A 185 -0.62 25.50 -12.29
CA ILE A 185 0.34 25.74 -11.19
C ILE A 185 -0.37 26.49 -10.05
N PRO A 186 -1.39 25.89 -9.39
CA PRO A 186 -1.98 26.48 -8.21
C PRO A 186 -0.98 26.39 -7.05
N ALA A 187 -0.94 27.41 -6.19
CA ALA A 187 -0.07 27.33 -5.02
C ALA A 187 -0.65 26.31 -4.01
N GLU A 188 -1.95 26.40 -3.69
CA GLU A 188 -2.59 25.51 -2.71
C GLU A 188 -4.03 25.14 -3.11
N GLU A 189 -4.38 23.84 -3.07
CA GLU A 189 -5.74 23.33 -3.27
C GLU A 189 -6.21 22.46 -2.07
N TYR A 190 -7.31 22.87 -1.42
CA TYR A 190 -7.86 22.19 -0.25
C TYR A 190 -9.31 21.73 -0.48
N HIS A 191 -9.57 20.42 -0.40
CA HIS A 191 -10.94 19.89 -0.47
C HIS A 191 -11.30 18.94 0.66
N PHE A 192 -12.42 19.20 1.33
CA PHE A 192 -12.92 18.23 2.31
C PHE A 192 -13.51 17.00 1.61
N TYR A 193 -14.29 17.21 0.54
CA TYR A 193 -14.85 16.15 -0.28
C TYR A 193 -14.78 16.50 -1.77
N ARG A 194 -14.00 15.71 -2.53
CA ARG A 194 -13.87 15.83 -3.98
C ARG A 194 -14.20 14.51 -4.67
N LYS A 195 -15.20 14.50 -5.55
CA LYS A 195 -15.65 13.28 -6.25
C LYS A 195 -15.83 13.51 -7.76
N PRO A 196 -14.73 13.67 -8.52
CA PRO A 196 -14.76 13.58 -9.97
C PRO A 196 -15.14 12.16 -10.42
N GLU A 197 -15.61 11.99 -11.65
CA GLU A 197 -15.63 10.66 -12.29
C GLU A 197 -14.28 10.42 -12.96
N ILE A 198 -13.78 11.41 -13.72
CA ILE A 198 -12.50 11.34 -14.44
C ILE A 198 -11.62 12.54 -14.09
N VAL A 199 -10.34 12.28 -13.80
CA VAL A 199 -9.28 13.28 -13.66
C VAL A 199 -8.22 13.00 -14.72
N ARG A 200 -7.80 14.05 -15.45
CA ARG A 200 -6.79 13.99 -16.51
C ARG A 200 -5.89 15.20 -16.43
N ASP A 201 -4.75 15.03 -15.78
CA ASP A 201 -3.86 16.13 -15.46
C ASP A 201 -2.59 16.01 -16.30
N LYS A 202 -2.19 17.09 -16.97
CA LYS A 202 -1.00 17.11 -17.82
C LYS A 202 -0.13 18.34 -17.57
N ASP A 203 1.18 18.13 -17.41
CA ASP A 203 2.15 19.21 -17.20
C ASP A 203 1.80 20.07 -15.97
N ASN A 204 1.20 19.47 -14.93
CA ASN A 204 0.75 20.17 -13.73
C ASN A 204 1.82 20.13 -12.63
N SER A 205 1.95 21.22 -11.89
CA SER A 205 2.94 21.33 -10.79
C SER A 205 2.38 22.13 -9.61
N PRO A 206 1.31 21.64 -8.94
CA PRO A 206 0.78 22.31 -7.76
C PRO A 206 1.80 22.28 -6.63
N ALA A 207 1.90 23.36 -5.84
CA ALA A 207 2.80 23.33 -4.69
C ALA A 207 2.22 22.49 -3.54
N THR A 208 0.90 22.51 -3.32
CA THR A 208 0.25 21.61 -2.34
C THR A 208 -1.18 21.24 -2.74
N GLU A 209 -1.51 19.94 -2.76
CA GLU A 209 -2.88 19.42 -2.88
C GLU A 209 -3.24 18.62 -1.62
N ALA A 210 -4.31 19.00 -0.93
CA ALA A 210 -4.73 18.31 0.30
C ALA A 210 -6.23 18.00 0.33
N HIS A 211 -6.57 16.72 0.54
CA HIS A 211 -7.97 16.29 0.66
C HIS A 211 -8.24 15.38 1.86
N LEU A 212 -9.41 15.56 2.48
CA LEU A 212 -9.89 14.57 3.46
C LEU A 212 -10.49 13.34 2.75
N TYR A 213 -11.34 13.55 1.75
CA TYR A 213 -11.94 12.49 0.94
C TYR A 213 -11.85 12.83 -0.56
N ARG A 214 -11.09 12.02 -1.31
CA ARG A 214 -10.97 12.11 -2.77
C ARG A 214 -11.35 10.77 -3.41
N LYS A 215 -12.38 10.76 -4.25
CA LYS A 215 -12.91 9.53 -4.86
C LYS A 215 -13.19 9.70 -6.38
N PRO A 216 -12.15 9.85 -7.22
CA PRO A 216 -12.24 9.63 -8.66
C PRO A 216 -12.65 8.19 -8.99
N GLU A 217 -13.17 7.95 -10.19
CA GLU A 217 -13.22 6.59 -10.76
C GLU A 217 -11.92 6.33 -11.53
N ILE A 218 -11.49 7.29 -12.36
CA ILE A 218 -10.26 7.19 -13.17
C ILE A 218 -9.37 8.41 -12.93
N VAL A 219 -8.08 8.15 -12.71
CA VAL A 219 -7.00 9.15 -12.69
C VAL A 219 -6.00 8.81 -13.79
N GLN A 220 -5.63 9.80 -14.60
CA GLN A 220 -4.72 9.66 -15.74
C GLN A 220 -3.81 10.87 -15.81
N ASP A 221 -2.63 10.73 -15.22
CA ASP A 221 -1.73 11.85 -14.96
C ASP A 221 -0.46 11.69 -15.80
N LYS A 222 -0.02 12.78 -16.44
CA LYS A 222 1.16 12.75 -17.31
C LYS A 222 2.04 13.99 -17.12
N ASP A 223 3.34 13.77 -16.97
CA ASP A 223 4.33 14.85 -16.84
C ASP A 223 4.05 15.75 -15.61
N ASN A 224 3.46 15.18 -14.54
CA ASN A 224 3.05 15.94 -13.36
C ASN A 224 4.12 15.90 -12.25
N ILE A 225 4.36 17.05 -11.62
CA ILE A 225 5.43 17.26 -10.63
C ILE A 225 4.86 18.06 -9.44
N PRO A 226 3.86 17.54 -8.71
CA PRO A 226 3.36 18.21 -7.52
C PRO A 226 4.46 18.22 -6.45
N ALA A 227 4.61 19.32 -5.71
CA ALA A 227 5.56 19.33 -4.61
C ALA A 227 5.02 18.47 -3.45
N GLU A 228 3.77 18.65 -3.03
CA GLU A 228 3.19 17.89 -1.93
C GLU A 228 1.73 17.46 -2.18
N GLU A 229 1.42 16.17 -2.01
CA GLU A 229 0.08 15.61 -2.11
C GLU A 229 -0.32 14.86 -0.81
N TYR A 230 -1.36 15.34 -0.13
CA TYR A 230 -1.85 14.77 1.13
C TYR A 230 -3.31 14.31 1.03
N HIS A 231 -3.57 13.02 1.29
CA HIS A 231 -4.94 12.52 1.35
C HIS A 231 -5.21 11.67 2.59
N PHE A 232 -6.25 12.00 3.34
CA PHE A 232 -6.68 11.11 4.43
C PHE A 232 -7.34 9.84 3.87
N TYR A 233 -8.22 10.00 2.88
CA TYR A 233 -8.88 8.90 2.19
C TYR A 233 -8.92 9.13 0.68
N ARG A 234 -8.19 8.30 -0.08
CA ARG A 234 -8.17 8.31 -1.55
C ARG A 234 -8.59 6.95 -2.10
N LYS A 235 -9.64 6.93 -2.92
CA LYS A 235 -10.19 5.69 -3.48
C LYS A 235 -10.54 5.80 -4.98
N PRO A 236 -9.53 5.91 -5.86
CA PRO A 236 -9.69 5.69 -7.30
C PRO A 236 -10.10 4.23 -7.58
N GLU A 237 -10.69 3.96 -8.74
CA GLU A 237 -10.78 2.59 -9.27
C GLU A 237 -9.51 2.30 -10.08
N ILE A 238 -9.14 3.22 -10.97
CA ILE A 238 -7.95 3.10 -11.84
C ILE A 238 -7.05 4.32 -11.70
N VAL A 239 -5.76 4.09 -11.52
CA VAL A 239 -4.68 5.09 -11.59
C VAL A 239 -3.73 4.70 -12.71
N ARG A 240 -3.38 5.68 -13.56
CA ARG A 240 -2.45 5.51 -14.69
C ARG A 240 -1.57 6.73 -14.78
N ASP A 241 -0.36 6.60 -14.27
CA ASP A 241 0.54 7.72 -14.09
C ASP A 241 1.78 7.51 -14.97
N LYS A 242 2.18 8.56 -15.71
CA LYS A 242 3.32 8.47 -16.63
C LYS A 242 4.22 9.69 -16.55
N ASP A 243 5.52 9.48 -16.44
CA ASP A 243 6.52 10.56 -16.39
C ASP A 243 6.28 11.51 -15.19
N ASN A 244 5.69 11.00 -14.10
CA ASN A 244 5.35 11.79 -12.91
C ASN A 244 6.48 11.77 -11.87
N SER A 245 6.67 12.88 -11.15
CA SER A 245 7.75 13.01 -10.16
C SER A 245 7.31 13.85 -8.96
N PRO A 246 6.33 13.39 -8.16
CA PRO A 246 5.92 14.12 -6.97
C PRO A 246 7.07 14.19 -5.95
N ALA A 247 7.27 15.33 -5.30
CA ALA A 247 8.29 15.39 -4.24
C ALA A 247 7.82 14.68 -2.97
N THR A 248 6.54 14.74 -2.62
CA THR A 248 5.98 13.97 -1.49
C THR A 248 4.53 13.55 -1.76
N GLU A 249 4.23 12.25 -1.62
CA GLU A 249 2.87 11.70 -1.62
C GLU A 249 2.59 11.03 -0.25
N ALA A 250 1.60 11.51 0.50
CA ALA A 250 1.29 10.98 1.82
C ALA A 250 -0.20 10.67 1.98
N HIS A 251 -0.52 9.41 2.29
CA HIS A 251 -1.89 8.99 2.55
C HIS A 251 -2.08 8.17 3.83
N LEU A 252 -3.19 8.40 4.52
CA LEU A 252 -3.61 7.51 5.60
C LEU A 252 -4.28 6.24 5.04
N TYR A 253 -5.21 6.40 4.10
CA TYR A 253 -5.90 5.30 3.43
C TYR A 253 -5.93 5.50 1.91
N ARG A 254 -5.23 4.64 1.17
CA ARG A 254 -5.22 4.61 -0.30
C ARG A 254 -5.68 3.24 -0.80
N LYS A 255 -6.78 3.21 -1.54
CA LYS A 255 -7.39 1.95 -2.02
C LYS A 255 -7.80 2.01 -3.51
N PRO A 256 -6.84 2.05 -4.44
CA PRO A 256 -7.09 1.78 -5.86
C PRO A 256 -7.53 0.33 -6.09
N GLU A 257 -8.17 0.04 -7.21
CA GLU A 257 -8.29 -1.34 -7.71
C GLU A 257 -7.06 -1.66 -8.57
N ILE A 258 -6.72 -0.76 -9.51
CA ILE A 258 -5.57 -0.92 -10.43
C ILE A 258 -4.67 0.30 -10.37
N VAL A 259 -3.37 0.07 -10.23
CA VAL A 259 -2.28 1.06 -10.39
C VAL A 259 -1.38 0.62 -11.54
N GLN A 260 -1.08 1.54 -12.45
CA GLN A 260 -0.25 1.32 -13.63
C GLN A 260 0.66 2.52 -13.84
N ASP A 261 1.89 2.41 -13.37
CA ASP A 261 2.81 3.53 -13.28
C ASP A 261 4.00 3.28 -14.21
N LYS A 262 4.39 4.30 -14.98
CA LYS A 262 5.49 4.18 -15.96
C LYS A 262 6.40 5.40 -15.95
N ASP A 263 7.70 5.18 -15.89
CA ASP A 263 8.71 6.25 -15.90
C ASP A 263 8.53 7.25 -14.73
N ASN A 264 7.99 6.79 -13.59
CA ASN A 264 7.69 7.64 -12.43
C ASN A 264 8.85 7.65 -11.42
N ILE A 265 9.16 8.83 -10.88
CA ILE A 265 10.30 9.08 -10.00
C ILE A 265 9.86 9.93 -8.80
N PRO A 266 8.98 9.40 -7.93
CA PRO A 266 8.59 10.13 -6.72
C PRO A 266 9.78 10.20 -5.75
N ALA A 267 9.97 11.34 -5.09
CA ALA A 267 11.03 11.42 -4.08
C ALA A 267 10.61 10.67 -2.82
N GLU A 268 9.42 10.94 -2.27
CA GLU A 268 8.94 10.28 -1.05
C GLU A 268 7.47 9.84 -1.15
N GLU A 269 7.19 8.56 -0.85
CA GLU A 269 5.83 8.00 -0.79
C GLU A 269 5.56 7.36 0.58
N TYR A 270 4.60 7.91 1.33
CA TYR A 270 4.21 7.44 2.66
C TYR A 270 2.75 6.99 2.70
N HIS A 271 2.51 5.72 3.04
CA HIS A 271 1.14 5.22 3.24
C HIS A 271 0.97 4.46 4.54
N PHE A 272 0.00 4.86 5.36
CA PHE A 272 -0.35 4.06 6.53
C PHE A 272 -1.08 2.77 6.13
N TYR A 273 -2.03 2.88 5.20
CA TYR A 273 -2.76 1.74 4.66
C TYR A 273 -2.92 1.86 3.14
N ARG A 274 -2.24 0.98 2.39
CA ARG A 274 -2.35 0.88 0.93
C ARG A 274 -2.85 -0.50 0.54
N LYS A 275 -3.99 -0.57 -0.16
CA LYS A 275 -4.59 -1.84 -0.59
C LYS A 275 -5.06 -1.79 -2.05
N PRO A 276 -4.14 -1.85 -3.03
CA PRO A 276 -4.46 -2.11 -4.43
C PRO A 276 -5.01 -3.53 -4.60
N GLU A 277 -5.66 -3.84 -5.72
CA GLU A 277 -5.79 -5.23 -6.17
C GLU A 277 -4.59 -5.59 -7.05
N ILE A 278 -4.27 -4.73 -8.03
CA ILE A 278 -3.17 -4.93 -8.98
C ILE A 278 -2.26 -3.70 -9.00
N VAL A 279 -0.95 -3.93 -8.91
CA VAL A 279 0.11 -2.94 -9.14
C VAL A 279 0.97 -3.42 -10.31
N ARG A 280 1.25 -2.52 -11.25
CA ARG A 280 2.09 -2.76 -12.43
C ARG A 280 2.97 -1.56 -12.68
N ASP A 281 4.23 -1.69 -12.29
CA ASP A 281 5.17 -0.59 -12.30
C ASP A 281 6.29 -0.89 -13.28
N LYS A 282 6.64 0.09 -14.12
CA LYS A 282 7.67 -0.07 -15.14
C LYS A 282 8.59 1.14 -15.23
N ASP A 283 9.90 0.91 -15.20
CA ASP A 283 10.91 1.97 -15.32
C ASP A 283 10.78 3.02 -14.18
N ASN A 284 10.30 2.61 -13.00
CA ASN A 284 10.07 3.50 -11.86
C ASN A 284 11.26 3.51 -10.89
N SER A 285 11.55 4.68 -10.32
CA SER A 285 12.72 4.87 -9.45
C SER A 285 12.38 5.76 -8.25
N PRO A 286 11.52 5.32 -7.31
CA PRO A 286 11.20 6.11 -6.13
C PRO A 286 12.43 6.24 -5.21
N ALA A 287 12.68 7.41 -4.62
CA ALA A 287 13.79 7.54 -3.68
C ALA A 287 13.45 6.90 -2.32
N THR A 288 12.22 7.03 -1.84
CA THR A 288 11.77 6.35 -0.61
C THR A 288 10.30 5.94 -0.68
N GLU A 289 10.01 4.65 -0.46
CA GLU A 289 8.65 4.11 -0.30
C GLU A 289 8.48 3.54 1.12
N ALA A 290 7.59 4.10 1.92
CA ALA A 290 7.38 3.68 3.31
C ALA A 290 5.91 3.38 3.62
N HIS A 291 5.62 2.14 4.04
CA HIS A 291 4.28 1.74 4.42
C HIS A 291 4.18 1.03 5.76
N LEU A 292 3.12 1.32 6.52
CA LEU A 292 2.79 0.51 7.69
C LEU A 292 2.05 -0.78 7.29
N TYR A 293 1.05 -0.67 6.42
CA TYR A 293 0.29 -1.81 5.90
C TYR A 293 0.13 -1.72 4.38
N ARG A 294 0.75 -2.66 3.65
CA ARG A 294 0.63 -2.79 2.19
C ARG A 294 0.11 -4.18 1.82
N LYS A 295 -1.07 -4.23 1.19
CA LYS A 295 -1.74 -5.50 0.85
C LYS A 295 -2.33 -5.51 -0.57
N PRO A 296 -1.48 -5.51 -1.61
CA PRO A 296 -1.91 -5.81 -2.98
C PRO A 296 -2.32 -7.28 -3.11
N GLU A 297 -3.03 -7.65 -4.17
CA GLU A 297 -3.20 -9.06 -4.54
C GLU A 297 -2.04 -9.47 -5.48
N ILE A 298 -1.78 -8.64 -6.49
CA ILE A 298 -0.71 -8.88 -7.49
C ILE A 298 0.21 -7.66 -7.58
N VAL A 299 1.51 -7.90 -7.55
CA VAL A 299 2.58 -6.94 -7.85
C VAL A 299 3.39 -7.45 -9.04
N GLN A 300 3.61 -6.60 -10.03
CA GLN A 300 4.35 -6.90 -11.26
C GLN A 300 5.24 -5.72 -11.61
N ASP A 301 6.52 -5.84 -11.25
CA ASP A 301 7.47 -4.75 -11.33
C ASP A 301 8.55 -5.09 -12.36
N LYS A 302 8.88 -4.13 -13.23
CA LYS A 302 9.87 -4.35 -14.30
C LYS A 302 10.78 -3.14 -14.48
N ASP A 303 12.08 -3.38 -14.49
CA ASP A 303 13.10 -2.33 -14.70
C ASP A 303 13.05 -1.24 -13.59
N ASN A 304 12.61 -1.59 -12.36
CA ASN A 304 12.44 -0.65 -11.26
C ASN A 304 13.68 -0.58 -10.36
N ILE A 305 14.04 0.64 -9.94
CA ILE A 305 15.27 0.93 -9.18
C ILE A 305 14.95 1.86 -8.00
N PRO A 306 14.18 1.38 -7.00
CA PRO A 306 13.91 2.19 -5.82
C PRO A 306 15.18 2.33 -4.97
N ALA A 307 15.43 3.49 -4.36
CA ALA A 307 16.56 3.60 -3.45
C ALA A 307 16.24 2.90 -2.11
N GLU A 308 15.13 3.25 -1.46
CA GLU A 308 14.76 2.67 -0.16
C GLU A 308 13.28 2.24 -0.11
N GLU A 309 13.02 0.99 0.30
CA GLU A 309 11.67 0.43 0.49
C GLU A 309 11.51 -0.11 1.93
N TYR A 310 10.61 0.49 2.71
CA TYR A 310 10.32 0.12 4.10
C TYR A 310 8.87 -0.31 4.30
N HIS A 311 8.65 -1.55 4.76
CA HIS A 311 7.31 -2.02 5.10
C HIS A 311 7.25 -2.68 6.47
N PHE A 312 6.33 -2.21 7.32
CA PHE A 312 6.09 -2.92 8.58
C PHE A 312 5.32 -4.23 8.32
N TYR A 313 4.28 -4.18 7.49
CA TYR A 313 3.49 -5.34 7.10
C TYR A 313 3.20 -5.34 5.59
N ARG A 314 3.79 -6.28 4.86
CA ARG A 314 3.57 -6.48 3.42
C ARG A 314 3.02 -7.87 3.15
N LYS A 315 1.82 -7.95 2.55
CA LYS A 315 1.14 -9.22 2.27
C LYS A 315 0.48 -9.28 0.88
N PRO A 316 1.28 -9.29 -0.21
CA PRO A 316 0.84 -9.67 -1.54
C PRO A 316 0.38 -11.12 -1.59
N GLU A 317 -0.42 -11.50 -2.59
CA GLU A 317 -0.60 -12.92 -2.94
C GLU A 317 0.52 -13.35 -3.90
N ILE A 318 0.75 -12.56 -4.95
CA ILE A 318 1.76 -12.83 -5.97
C ILE A 318 2.68 -11.62 -6.17
N VAL A 319 3.98 -11.86 -6.17
CA VAL A 319 5.03 -10.90 -6.54
C VAL A 319 5.79 -11.45 -7.74
N ARG A 320 6.00 -10.61 -8.76
CA ARG A 320 6.75 -10.94 -9.98
C ARG A 320 7.63 -9.77 -10.38
N ASP A 321 8.91 -9.89 -10.09
CA ASP A 321 9.86 -8.81 -10.24
C ASP A 321 10.89 -9.19 -11.30
N LYS A 322 11.14 -8.30 -12.25
CA LYS A 322 12.09 -8.55 -13.34
C LYS A 322 13.01 -7.36 -13.59
N ASP A 323 14.31 -7.61 -13.66
CA ASP A 323 15.31 -6.57 -13.92
C ASP A 323 15.28 -5.45 -12.85
N ASN A 324 14.91 -5.77 -11.61
CA ASN A 324 14.79 -4.79 -10.51
C ASN A 324 16.08 -4.72 -9.68
N SER A 325 16.40 -3.55 -9.14
CA SER A 325 17.65 -3.35 -8.37
C SER A 325 17.45 -2.34 -7.24
N PRO A 326 16.71 -2.69 -6.18
CA PRO A 326 16.53 -1.80 -5.04
C PRO A 326 17.85 -1.63 -4.27
N ALA A 327 18.17 -0.44 -3.79
CA ALA A 327 19.36 -0.27 -2.94
C ALA A 327 19.13 -0.85 -1.54
N THR A 328 17.93 -0.67 -0.95
CA THR A 328 17.58 -1.28 0.34
C THR A 328 16.11 -1.68 0.39
N GLU A 329 15.84 -2.94 0.73
CA GLU A 329 14.50 -3.46 1.01
C GLU A 329 14.43 -3.97 2.47
N ALA A 330 13.58 -3.35 3.29
CA ALA A 330 13.48 -3.68 4.72
C ALA A 330 12.04 -3.94 5.17
N HIS A 331 11.81 -5.13 5.74
CA HIS A 331 10.49 -5.52 6.25
C HIS A 331 10.51 -6.12 7.65
N LEU A 332 9.51 -5.74 8.46
CA LEU A 332 9.28 -6.47 9.72
C LEU A 332 8.50 -7.77 9.48
N TYR A 333 7.43 -7.71 8.69
CA TYR A 333 6.62 -8.88 8.30
C TYR A 333 6.35 -8.88 6.80
N ARG A 334 6.89 -9.87 6.08
CA ARG A 334 6.65 -10.10 4.65
C ARG A 334 6.07 -11.50 4.43
N LYS A 335 4.84 -11.57 3.91
CA LYS A 335 4.10 -12.83 3.72
C LYS A 335 3.39 -12.92 2.35
N PRO A 336 4.14 -12.98 1.24
CA PRO A 336 3.62 -13.40 -0.06
C PRO A 336 3.13 -14.85 -0.03
N GLU A 337 2.28 -15.26 -0.98
CA GLU A 337 2.07 -16.69 -1.28
C GLU A 337 3.13 -17.16 -2.28
N ILE A 338 3.33 -16.40 -3.36
CA ILE A 338 4.29 -16.72 -4.43
C ILE A 338 5.21 -15.52 -4.70
N VAL A 339 6.52 -15.79 -4.75
CA VAL A 339 7.56 -14.86 -5.22
C VAL A 339 8.25 -15.46 -6.44
N GLN A 340 8.41 -14.67 -7.50
CA GLN A 340 9.04 -15.06 -8.75
C GLN A 340 9.92 -13.93 -9.27
N ASP A 341 11.21 -14.06 -9.02
CA ASP A 341 12.17 -12.98 -9.24
C ASP A 341 13.16 -13.40 -10.33
N LYS A 342 13.42 -12.50 -11.28
CA LYS A 342 14.34 -12.77 -12.39
C LYS A 342 15.24 -11.59 -12.70
N ASP A 343 16.54 -11.84 -12.80
CA ASP A 343 17.54 -10.81 -13.12
C ASP A 343 17.56 -9.67 -12.06
N ASN A 344 17.22 -9.97 -10.79
CA ASN A 344 17.12 -8.98 -9.72
C ASN A 344 18.41 -8.90 -8.89
N ILE A 345 18.84 -7.66 -8.59
CA ILE A 345 20.14 -7.38 -7.98
C ILE A 345 19.97 -6.33 -6.87
N PRO A 346 19.31 -6.67 -5.75
CA PRO A 346 19.20 -5.76 -4.62
C PRO A 346 20.56 -5.60 -3.93
N ALA A 347 20.91 -4.40 -3.46
CA ALA A 347 22.12 -4.25 -2.67
C ALA A 347 21.92 -4.85 -1.26
N GLU A 348 20.87 -4.45 -0.56
CA GLU A 348 20.60 -4.96 0.80
C GLU A 348 19.13 -5.37 0.99
N GLU A 349 18.90 -6.58 1.50
CA GLU A 349 17.56 -7.11 1.84
C GLU A 349 17.51 -7.57 3.32
N TYR A 350 16.65 -6.91 4.12
CA TYR A 350 16.48 -7.20 5.54
C TYR A 350 15.04 -7.60 5.89
N HIS A 351 14.87 -8.81 6.44
CA HIS A 351 13.56 -9.27 6.93
C HIS A 351 13.60 -9.82 8.34
N PHE A 352 12.74 -9.30 9.22
CA PHE A 352 12.61 -9.91 10.55
C PHE A 352 11.80 -11.21 10.47
N TYR A 353 10.64 -11.19 9.80
CA TYR A 353 9.83 -12.38 9.50
C TYR A 353 9.47 -12.44 8.01
N ARG A 354 10.00 -13.44 7.31
CA ARG A 354 9.66 -13.73 5.90
C ARG A 354 9.06 -15.14 5.77
N LYS A 355 7.82 -15.21 5.28
CA LYS A 355 7.07 -16.48 5.17
C LYS A 355 6.30 -16.63 3.83
N PRO A 356 6.99 -16.73 2.69
CA PRO A 356 6.41 -17.17 1.42
C PRO A 356 5.91 -18.62 1.51
N GLU A 357 5.01 -19.02 0.61
CA GLU A 357 4.77 -20.45 0.38
C GLU A 357 5.80 -20.95 -0.66
N ILE A 358 5.94 -20.23 -1.78
CA ILE A 358 6.85 -20.59 -2.86
C ILE A 358 7.76 -19.40 -3.22
N VAL A 359 9.06 -19.67 -3.33
CA VAL A 359 10.08 -18.75 -3.86
C VAL A 359 10.72 -19.40 -5.09
N ARG A 360 10.85 -18.63 -6.18
CA ARG A 360 11.49 -19.05 -7.43
C ARG A 360 12.33 -17.92 -7.99
N ASP A 361 13.64 -18.06 -7.81
CA ASP A 361 14.58 -17.00 -8.10
C ASP A 361 15.53 -17.46 -9.21
N LYS A 362 15.73 -16.61 -10.22
CA LYS A 362 16.58 -16.94 -11.37
C LYS A 362 17.48 -15.77 -11.76
N ASP A 363 18.77 -16.04 -11.92
CA ASP A 363 19.76 -15.04 -12.33
C ASP A 363 19.85 -13.86 -11.32
N ASN A 364 19.55 -14.10 -10.03
CA ASN A 364 19.55 -13.07 -8.98
C ASN A 364 20.91 -12.99 -8.27
N SER A 365 21.30 -11.80 -7.83
CA SER A 365 22.62 -11.57 -7.20
C SER A 365 22.58 -10.49 -6.12
N PRO A 366 21.90 -10.73 -4.99
CA PRO A 366 21.85 -9.76 -3.90
C PRO A 366 23.25 -9.59 -3.27
N ALA A 367 23.63 -8.37 -2.88
CA ALA A 367 24.90 -8.19 -2.17
C ALA A 367 24.79 -8.72 -0.72
N THR A 368 23.70 -8.39 -0.02
CA THR A 368 23.45 -8.92 1.33
C THR A 368 21.98 -9.29 1.53
N GLU A 369 21.71 -10.54 1.93
CA GLU A 369 20.38 -11.03 2.35
C GLU A 369 20.43 -11.43 3.84
N ALA A 370 19.66 -10.75 4.70
CA ALA A 370 19.67 -10.98 6.14
C ALA A 370 18.27 -11.21 6.72
N HIS A 371 18.08 -12.35 7.39
CA HIS A 371 16.81 -12.69 8.01
C HIS A 371 16.94 -13.18 9.46
N LEU A 372 16.01 -12.74 10.32
CA LEU A 372 15.88 -13.37 11.64
C LEU A 372 15.08 -14.68 11.55
N TYR A 373 13.94 -14.66 10.87
CA TYR A 373 13.10 -15.84 10.66
C TYR A 373 12.65 -15.95 9.20
N ARG A 374 13.13 -16.99 8.50
CA ARG A 374 12.78 -17.32 7.12
C ARG A 374 12.16 -18.71 7.05
N LYS A 375 10.88 -18.79 6.66
CA LYS A 375 10.13 -20.06 6.60
C LYS A 375 9.30 -20.21 5.32
N PRO A 376 9.94 -20.42 4.15
CA PRO A 376 9.28 -20.86 2.93
C PRO A 376 8.68 -22.27 3.10
N GLU A 377 7.78 -22.70 2.21
CA GLU A 377 7.54 -24.13 2.02
C GLU A 377 8.51 -24.66 0.96
N ILE A 378 8.62 -24.00 -0.18
CA ILE A 378 9.48 -24.39 -1.30
C ILE A 378 10.38 -23.22 -1.72
N VAL A 379 11.68 -23.51 -1.88
CA VAL A 379 12.67 -22.63 -2.50
C VAL A 379 13.25 -23.32 -3.74
N GLN A 380 13.31 -22.60 -4.86
CA GLN A 380 13.83 -23.08 -6.14
C GLN A 380 14.68 -22.00 -6.80
N ASP A 381 15.99 -22.15 -6.66
CA ASP A 381 16.94 -21.11 -7.03
C ASP A 381 17.82 -21.60 -8.18
N LYS A 382 18.02 -20.76 -9.19
CA LYS A 382 18.81 -21.11 -10.36
C LYS A 382 19.71 -19.97 -10.82
N ASP A 383 20.99 -20.26 -11.03
CA ASP A 383 21.97 -19.29 -11.51
C ASP A 383 22.12 -18.08 -10.53
N ASN A 384 21.89 -18.28 -9.22
CA ASN A 384 21.92 -17.22 -8.21
C ASN A 384 23.28 -17.11 -7.51
N ILE A 385 23.75 -15.88 -7.32
CA ILE A 385 25.11 -15.58 -6.84
C ILE A 385 25.06 -14.47 -5.76
N PRO A 386 24.49 -14.74 -4.57
CA PRO A 386 24.50 -13.77 -3.49
C PRO A 386 25.91 -13.61 -2.92
N ALA A 387 26.32 -12.39 -2.54
CA ALA A 387 27.62 -12.23 -1.88
C ALA A 387 27.54 -12.72 -0.42
N GLU A 388 26.54 -12.27 0.34
CA GLU A 388 26.38 -12.66 1.75
C GLU A 388 24.93 -13.03 2.09
N GLU A 389 24.71 -14.23 2.66
CA GLU A 389 23.42 -14.70 3.15
C GLU A 389 23.50 -15.04 4.66
N TYR A 390 22.73 -14.30 5.48
CA TYR A 390 22.69 -14.45 6.93
C TYR A 390 21.30 -14.83 7.44
N HIS A 391 21.17 -15.99 8.09
CA HIS A 391 19.90 -16.39 8.71
C HIS A 391 20.05 -16.83 10.16
N PHE A 392 19.29 -16.24 11.07
CA PHE A 392 19.23 -16.76 12.44
C PHE A 392 18.41 -18.06 12.50
N TYR A 393 17.24 -18.08 11.86
CA TYR A 393 16.39 -19.26 11.76
C TYR A 393 15.84 -19.46 10.35
N ARG A 394 16.31 -20.49 9.65
CA ARG A 394 15.87 -20.88 8.30
C ARG A 394 15.25 -22.27 8.32
N LYS A 395 13.96 -22.36 7.98
CA LYS A 395 13.20 -23.62 8.01
C LYS A 395 12.27 -23.81 6.79
N PRO A 396 12.82 -23.93 5.57
CA PRO A 396 12.05 -24.39 4.42
C PRO A 396 11.62 -25.85 4.56
N GLU A 397 10.64 -26.31 3.80
CA GLU A 397 10.37 -27.76 3.69
C GLU A 397 11.29 -28.35 2.61
N ILE A 398 11.34 -27.71 1.43
CA ILE A 398 12.14 -28.16 0.29
C ILE A 398 13.02 -27.02 -0.22
N VAL A 399 14.30 -27.31 -0.44
CA VAL A 399 15.27 -26.45 -1.12
C VAL A 399 15.80 -27.18 -2.35
N ARG A 400 15.84 -26.48 -3.49
CA ARG A 400 16.33 -26.99 -4.77
C ARG A 400 17.16 -25.92 -5.47
N ASP A 401 18.46 -26.08 -5.42
CA ASP A 401 19.40 -25.07 -5.87
C ASP A 401 20.22 -25.61 -7.04
N LYS A 402 20.33 -24.83 -8.12
CA LYS A 402 21.07 -25.26 -9.32
C LYS A 402 21.95 -24.14 -9.85
N ASP A 403 23.22 -24.46 -10.09
CA ASP A 403 24.20 -23.51 -10.66
C ASP A 403 24.41 -22.27 -9.75
N ASN A 404 24.23 -22.40 -8.43
CA ASN A 404 24.34 -21.30 -7.46
C ASN A 404 25.76 -21.21 -6.89
N SER A 405 26.22 -20.01 -6.55
CA SER A 405 27.58 -19.79 -6.03
C SER A 405 27.64 -18.65 -4.99
N PRO A 406 27.05 -18.83 -3.81
CA PRO A 406 27.12 -17.83 -2.74
C PRO A 406 28.56 -17.65 -2.26
N ALA A 407 29.00 -16.40 -2.02
CA ALA A 407 30.33 -16.20 -1.44
C ALA A 407 30.35 -16.58 0.05
N THR A 408 29.35 -16.16 0.83
CA THR A 408 29.21 -16.57 2.24
C THR A 408 27.76 -16.93 2.59
N GLU A 409 27.54 -18.12 3.15
CA GLU A 409 26.26 -18.56 3.72
C GLU A 409 26.43 -18.85 5.22
N ALA A 410 25.74 -18.10 6.09
CA ALA A 410 25.88 -18.25 7.54
C ALA A 410 24.54 -18.39 8.27
N HIS A 411 24.42 -19.45 9.07
CA HIS A 411 23.20 -19.79 9.77
C HIS A 411 23.41 -20.15 11.24
N LEU A 412 22.56 -19.65 12.13
CA LEU A 412 22.50 -20.19 13.49
C LEU A 412 21.69 -21.49 13.55
N TYR A 413 20.49 -21.49 12.96
CA TYR A 413 19.64 -22.67 12.89
C TYR A 413 19.11 -22.88 11.47
N ARG A 414 19.51 -23.97 10.83
CA ARG A 414 19.03 -24.39 9.50
C ARG A 414 18.39 -25.78 9.57
N LYS A 415 17.09 -25.86 9.30
CA LYS A 415 16.32 -27.11 9.40
C LYS A 415 15.35 -27.33 8.22
N PRO A 416 15.87 -27.50 6.99
CA PRO A 416 15.08 -28.02 5.87
C PRO A 416 14.61 -29.45 6.12
N GLU A 417 13.57 -29.92 5.41
CA GLU A 417 13.27 -31.35 5.35
C GLU A 417 14.12 -31.99 4.23
N ILE A 418 14.10 -31.38 3.05
CA ILE A 418 14.84 -31.86 1.87
C ILE A 418 15.71 -30.76 1.29
N VAL A 419 16.98 -31.08 1.03
CA VAL A 419 17.93 -30.26 0.26
C VAL A 419 18.38 -31.04 -0.97
N GLN A 420 18.36 -30.39 -2.14
CA GLN A 420 18.72 -30.97 -3.43
C GLN A 420 19.52 -29.96 -4.24
N ASP A 421 20.84 -30.13 -4.22
CA ASP A 421 21.77 -29.14 -4.74
C ASP A 421 22.53 -29.73 -5.93
N LYS A 422 22.63 -28.96 -7.02
CA LYS A 422 23.30 -29.41 -8.24
C LYS A 422 24.17 -28.33 -8.84
N ASP A 423 25.43 -28.66 -9.14
CA ASP A 423 26.39 -27.74 -9.76
C ASP A 423 26.63 -26.48 -8.89
N ASN A 424 26.53 -26.59 -7.56
CA ASN A 424 26.66 -25.45 -6.62
C ASN A 424 28.06 -25.34 -6.03
N ILE A 425 28.59 -24.11 -5.93
CA ILE A 425 29.98 -23.84 -5.53
C ILE A 425 30.04 -22.68 -4.53
N PRO A 426 29.64 -22.89 -3.26
CA PRO A 426 29.81 -21.89 -2.20
C PRO A 426 31.30 -21.64 -1.93
N ALA A 427 31.70 -20.39 -1.66
CA ALA A 427 33.04 -20.18 -1.12
C ALA A 427 33.09 -20.56 0.37
N GLU A 428 32.17 -20.04 1.20
CA GLU A 428 32.14 -20.35 2.62
C GLU A 428 30.73 -20.65 3.14
N GLU A 429 30.56 -21.78 3.84
CA GLU A 429 29.30 -22.20 4.46
C GLU A 429 29.50 -22.44 5.98
N TYR A 430 28.82 -21.66 6.83
CA TYR A 430 28.91 -21.74 8.30
C TYR A 430 27.55 -22.04 8.93
N HIS A 431 27.45 -23.13 9.70
CA HIS A 431 26.24 -23.40 10.48
C HIS A 431 26.54 -23.76 11.93
N PHE A 432 25.83 -23.12 12.86
CA PHE A 432 25.88 -23.56 14.25
C PHE A 432 25.07 -24.85 14.45
N TYR A 433 23.85 -24.90 13.90
CA TYR A 433 22.99 -26.07 13.95
C TYR A 433 22.32 -26.34 12.60
N ARG A 434 22.74 -27.43 11.93
CA ARG A 434 22.19 -27.89 10.64
C ARG A 434 21.55 -29.27 10.80
N LYS A 435 20.24 -29.35 10.58
CA LYS A 435 19.47 -30.59 10.74
C LYS A 435 18.46 -30.84 9.60
N PRO A 436 18.93 -31.06 8.36
CA PRO A 436 18.11 -31.62 7.29
C PRO A 436 17.60 -33.02 7.63
N GLU A 437 16.52 -33.47 7.01
CA GLU A 437 16.19 -34.90 7.01
C GLU A 437 16.96 -35.60 5.88
N ILE A 438 16.91 -35.04 4.67
CA ILE A 438 17.57 -35.58 3.48
C ILE A 438 18.42 -34.50 2.81
N VAL A 439 19.67 -34.85 2.50
CA VAL A 439 20.59 -34.05 1.66
C VAL A 439 20.98 -34.87 0.44
N ARG A 440 20.91 -34.24 -0.74
CA ARG A 440 21.25 -34.85 -2.03
C ARG A 440 22.02 -33.86 -2.88
N ASP A 441 23.32 -34.04 -2.93
CA ASP A 441 24.23 -33.08 -3.54
C ASP A 441 24.93 -33.72 -4.73
N LYS A 442 24.98 -33.00 -5.86
CA LYS A 442 25.59 -33.51 -7.10
C LYS A 442 26.45 -32.45 -7.77
N ASP A 443 27.69 -32.81 -8.10
CA ASP A 443 28.64 -31.94 -8.79
C ASP A 443 28.94 -30.64 -7.99
N ASN A 444 28.88 -30.69 -6.65
CA ASN A 444 29.09 -29.54 -5.76
C ASN A 444 30.54 -29.47 -5.25
N SER A 445 31.07 -28.26 -5.03
CA SER A 445 32.48 -28.09 -4.61
C SER A 445 32.69 -26.87 -3.71
N PRO A 446 32.19 -26.90 -2.46
CA PRO A 446 32.40 -25.78 -1.54
C PRO A 446 33.87 -25.63 -1.16
N ALA A 447 34.37 -24.40 -1.07
CA ALA A 447 35.75 -24.18 -0.63
C ALA A 447 35.89 -24.46 0.88
N THR A 448 34.99 -23.94 1.71
CA THR A 448 34.98 -24.22 3.16
C THR A 448 33.57 -24.52 3.67
N GLU A 449 33.39 -25.64 4.35
CA GLU A 449 32.15 -26.01 5.05
C GLU A 449 32.44 -26.22 6.55
N ALA A 450 31.82 -25.45 7.44
CA ALA A 450 32.06 -25.50 8.88
C ALA A 450 30.77 -25.60 9.70
N HIS A 451 30.66 -26.64 10.55
CA HIS A 451 29.49 -26.87 11.40
C HIS A 451 29.85 -27.17 12.85
N LEU A 452 29.13 -26.55 13.79
CA LEU A 452 29.21 -26.99 15.19
C LEU A 452 28.39 -28.27 15.40
N TYR A 453 27.15 -28.30 14.92
CA TYR A 453 26.28 -29.47 14.99
C TYR A 453 25.63 -29.75 13.63
N ARG A 454 26.00 -30.87 13.00
CA ARG A 454 25.40 -31.37 11.75
C ARG A 454 24.76 -32.74 11.97
N LYS A 455 23.44 -32.81 11.81
CA LYS A 455 22.66 -34.04 12.05
C LYS A 455 21.61 -34.32 10.97
N PRO A 456 22.02 -34.64 9.73
CA PRO A 456 21.13 -35.21 8.72
C PRO A 456 20.57 -36.58 9.16
N GLU A 457 19.47 -37.04 8.58
CA GLU A 457 19.13 -38.47 8.64
C GLU A 457 19.83 -39.21 7.50
N ILE A 458 19.72 -38.68 6.28
CA ILE A 458 20.31 -39.27 5.07
C ILE A 458 21.16 -38.23 4.32
N VAL A 459 22.37 -38.64 3.94
CA VAL A 459 23.26 -37.90 3.03
C VAL A 459 23.55 -38.76 1.81
N GLN A 460 23.43 -38.18 0.61
CA GLN A 460 23.63 -38.85 -0.67
C GLN A 460 24.36 -37.91 -1.64
N ASP A 461 25.68 -38.07 -1.69
CA ASP A 461 26.55 -37.12 -2.38
C ASP A 461 27.22 -37.80 -3.58
N LYS A 462 27.28 -37.11 -4.73
CA LYS A 462 27.86 -37.66 -5.95
C LYS A 462 28.71 -36.62 -6.69
N ASP A 463 29.94 -36.99 -7.03
CA ASP A 463 30.89 -36.16 -7.77
C ASP A 463 31.22 -34.83 -7.03
N ASN A 464 31.21 -34.84 -5.69
CA ASN A 464 31.43 -33.65 -4.85
C ASN A 464 32.88 -33.55 -4.35
N ILE A 465 33.47 -32.34 -4.38
CA ILE A 465 34.89 -32.12 -4.08
C ILE A 465 35.07 -30.88 -3.18
N PRO A 466 34.76 -30.97 -1.87
CA PRO A 466 35.04 -29.89 -0.94
C PRO A 466 36.55 -29.67 -0.77
N ALA A 467 37.02 -28.43 -0.64
CA ALA A 467 38.41 -28.21 -0.24
C ALA A 467 38.58 -28.49 1.27
N GLU A 468 37.77 -27.86 2.13
CA GLU A 468 37.87 -28.04 3.58
C GLU A 468 36.50 -28.27 4.24
N GLU A 469 36.38 -29.34 5.04
CA GLU A 469 35.16 -29.68 5.78
C GLU A 469 35.48 -29.85 7.29
N TYR A 470 34.91 -28.98 8.13
CA TYR A 470 35.12 -28.96 9.58
C TYR A 470 33.81 -29.20 10.36
N HIS A 471 33.78 -30.22 11.21
CA HIS A 471 32.64 -30.46 12.10
C HIS A 471 33.05 -30.69 13.54
N PHE A 472 32.42 -29.99 14.48
CA PHE A 472 32.58 -30.36 15.89
C PHE A 472 31.78 -31.62 16.21
N TYR A 473 30.51 -31.68 15.78
CA TYR A 473 29.64 -32.83 15.95
C TYR A 473 28.88 -33.18 14.68
N ARG A 474 29.22 -34.33 14.07
CA ARG A 474 28.58 -34.87 12.87
C ARG A 474 27.95 -36.24 13.15
N LYS A 475 26.62 -36.32 13.04
CA LYS A 475 25.87 -37.55 13.33
C LYS A 475 24.75 -37.84 12.33
N PRO A 476 25.07 -38.16 11.07
CA PRO A 476 24.11 -38.71 10.13
C PRO A 476 23.67 -40.12 10.54
N GLU A 477 22.51 -40.59 10.09
CA GLU A 477 22.14 -42.01 10.24
C GLU A 477 22.73 -42.82 9.09
N ILE A 478 22.54 -42.34 7.86
CA ILE A 478 23.02 -42.99 6.63
C ILE A 478 23.83 -42.01 5.79
N VAL A 479 25.02 -42.44 5.35
CA VAL A 479 25.86 -41.75 4.38
C VAL A 479 26.09 -42.65 3.17
N ARG A 480 25.94 -42.09 1.97
CA ARG A 480 26.12 -42.79 0.68
C ARG A 480 26.80 -41.88 -0.32
N ASP A 481 28.12 -41.99 -0.38
CA ASP A 481 28.93 -41.06 -1.14
C ASP A 481 29.59 -41.77 -2.33
N LYS A 482 29.61 -41.12 -3.49
CA LYS A 482 30.20 -41.70 -4.72
C LYS A 482 31.04 -40.69 -5.49
N ASP A 483 32.27 -41.07 -5.81
CA ASP A 483 33.21 -40.27 -6.58
C ASP A 483 33.56 -38.92 -5.88
N ASN A 484 33.57 -38.89 -4.53
CA ASN A 484 33.82 -37.70 -3.72
C ASN A 484 35.26 -37.66 -3.19
N SER A 485 35.94 -36.52 -3.26
CA SER A 485 37.37 -36.43 -2.87
C SER A 485 37.72 -35.13 -2.15
N PRO A 486 37.34 -34.96 -0.87
CA PRO A 486 37.66 -33.76 -0.13
C PRO A 486 39.16 -33.62 0.12
N ALA A 487 39.70 -32.39 0.07
CA ALA A 487 41.13 -32.20 0.38
C ALA A 487 41.39 -32.40 1.89
N THR A 488 40.56 -31.81 2.76
CA THR A 488 40.67 -31.96 4.22
C THR A 488 39.30 -32.21 4.87
N GLU A 489 39.18 -33.29 5.66
CA GLU A 489 38.01 -33.57 6.50
C GLU A 489 38.43 -33.62 7.99
N ALA A 490 37.87 -32.76 8.85
CA ALA A 490 38.21 -32.69 10.26
C ALA A 490 36.98 -32.76 11.17
N HIS A 491 36.96 -33.72 12.10
CA HIS A 491 35.85 -33.91 13.03
C HIS A 491 36.31 -34.13 14.46
N LEU A 492 35.72 -33.41 15.42
CA LEU A 492 35.89 -33.77 16.82
C LEU A 492 35.08 -35.04 17.16
N TYR A 493 33.82 -35.08 16.74
CA TYR A 493 32.94 -36.23 16.95
C TYR A 493 32.19 -36.61 15.68
N ARG A 494 32.46 -37.81 15.15
CA ARG A 494 31.80 -38.36 13.95
C ARG A 494 31.17 -39.73 14.26
N LYS A 495 29.85 -39.82 14.21
CA LYS A 495 29.11 -41.06 14.55
C LYS A 495 27.95 -41.37 13.58
N PRO A 496 28.25 -41.76 12.32
CA PRO A 496 27.26 -42.35 11.44
C PRO A 496 26.81 -43.72 11.93
N GLU A 497 25.59 -44.16 11.58
CA GLU A 497 25.18 -45.55 11.81
C GLU A 497 25.64 -46.44 10.65
N ILE A 498 25.36 -46.01 9.41
CA ILE A 498 25.70 -46.73 8.19
C ILE A 498 26.47 -45.81 7.23
N VAL A 499 27.60 -46.31 6.72
CA VAL A 499 28.41 -45.67 5.66
C VAL A 499 28.53 -46.62 4.47
N GLN A 500 28.25 -46.14 3.26
CA GLN A 500 28.34 -46.90 2.01
C GLN A 500 28.96 -46.06 0.90
N ASP A 501 30.28 -46.09 0.83
CA ASP A 501 31.03 -45.16 0.00
C ASP A 501 31.72 -45.89 -1.16
N LYS A 502 31.88 -45.22 -2.30
CA LYS A 502 32.51 -45.80 -3.49
C LYS A 502 33.36 -44.78 -4.25
N ASP A 503 34.62 -45.13 -4.50
CA ASP A 503 35.58 -44.31 -5.25
C ASP A 503 35.86 -42.95 -4.58
N ASN A 504 35.86 -42.91 -3.23
CA ASN A 504 36.10 -41.71 -2.43
C ASN A 504 37.52 -41.67 -1.85
N ILE A 505 38.29 -40.63 -2.16
CA ILE A 505 39.73 -40.55 -1.83
C ILE A 505 40.06 -39.17 -1.23
N PRO A 506 39.88 -38.99 0.10
CA PRO A 506 40.31 -37.76 0.76
C PRO A 506 41.83 -37.62 0.77
N ALA A 507 42.37 -36.40 0.71
CA ALA A 507 43.81 -36.23 0.94
C ALA A 507 44.14 -36.36 2.44
N GLU A 508 43.42 -35.66 3.32
CA GLU A 508 43.64 -35.70 4.77
C GLU A 508 42.34 -35.89 5.56
N GLU A 509 42.32 -36.86 6.48
CA GLU A 509 41.23 -37.07 7.44
C GLU A 509 41.74 -36.99 8.90
N TYR A 510 41.10 -36.13 9.70
CA TYR A 510 41.37 -35.98 11.12
C TYR A 510 40.12 -36.24 11.94
N HIS A 511 40.16 -37.22 12.84
CA HIS A 511 39.06 -37.51 13.75
C HIS A 511 39.54 -37.68 15.20
N PHE A 512 38.96 -36.93 16.13
CA PHE A 512 39.24 -37.19 17.55
C PHE A 512 38.46 -38.42 18.05
N TYR A 513 37.16 -38.48 17.73
CA TYR A 513 36.30 -39.63 18.03
C TYR A 513 35.49 -40.05 16.79
N ARG A 514 35.74 -41.27 16.30
CA ARG A 514 35.01 -41.87 15.16
C ARG A 514 34.40 -43.22 15.53
N LYS A 515 33.08 -43.36 15.35
CA LYS A 515 32.34 -44.59 15.73
C LYS A 515 31.18 -44.93 14.76
N PRO A 516 31.46 -45.38 13.53
CA PRO A 516 30.46 -46.01 12.69
C PRO A 516 30.02 -47.38 13.24
N GLU A 517 28.79 -47.80 12.95
CA GLU A 517 28.32 -49.14 13.27
C GLU A 517 28.53 -50.12 12.11
N ILE A 518 28.20 -49.70 10.89
CA ILE A 518 28.35 -50.49 9.65
C ILE A 518 29.07 -49.64 8.60
N VAL A 519 30.11 -50.20 7.97
CA VAL A 519 30.87 -49.56 6.89
C VAL A 519 30.97 -50.52 5.70
N ARG A 520 30.66 -50.04 4.50
CA ARG A 520 30.74 -50.79 3.23
C ARG A 520 31.39 -49.93 2.15
N ASP A 521 32.71 -49.86 2.20
CA ASP A 521 33.49 -49.00 1.33
C ASP A 521 34.11 -49.79 0.18
N LYS A 522 34.14 -49.20 -1.01
CA LYS A 522 34.81 -49.75 -2.18
C LYS A 522 35.78 -48.75 -2.78
N ASP A 523 37.04 -49.17 -2.91
CA ASP A 523 38.10 -48.38 -3.54
C ASP A 523 38.39 -47.02 -2.87
N ASN A 524 38.08 -46.91 -1.58
CA ASN A 524 38.35 -45.72 -0.76
C ASN A 524 39.67 -45.87 0.00
N SER A 525 40.53 -44.86 -0.02
CA SER A 525 41.77 -44.83 0.77
C SER A 525 42.32 -43.39 0.90
N PRO A 526 42.24 -42.76 2.09
CA PRO A 526 42.84 -41.45 2.27
C PRO A 526 44.37 -41.50 2.25
N ALA A 527 45.03 -40.41 1.84
CA ALA A 527 46.49 -40.32 1.86
C ALA A 527 47.05 -40.21 3.29
N THR A 528 46.35 -39.45 4.14
CA THR A 528 46.66 -39.28 5.57
C THR A 528 45.40 -39.47 6.41
N GLU A 529 45.46 -40.29 7.46
CA GLU A 529 44.32 -40.54 8.36
C GLU A 529 44.80 -40.58 9.82
N VAL A 530 44.24 -39.73 10.68
CA VAL A 530 44.59 -39.62 12.10
C VAL A 530 43.35 -39.82 12.98
N HIS A 531 43.42 -40.80 13.90
CA HIS A 531 42.38 -41.07 14.90
C HIS A 531 42.95 -41.12 16.30
N LEU A 532 42.34 -40.39 17.24
CA LEU A 532 42.68 -40.59 18.67
C LEU A 532 41.86 -41.74 19.29
N TYR A 533 40.56 -41.81 18.98
CA TYR A 533 39.67 -42.87 19.43
C TYR A 533 38.81 -43.43 18.29
N ARG A 534 38.96 -44.74 17.99
CA ARG A 534 38.21 -45.46 16.94
C ARG A 534 37.64 -46.79 17.48
N LYS A 535 36.35 -47.07 17.24
CA LYS A 535 35.74 -48.38 17.56
C LYS A 535 36.01 -49.38 16.41
N PRO A 536 36.27 -50.68 16.68
CA PRO A 536 36.31 -51.70 15.64
C PRO A 536 34.94 -51.85 14.94
N VAL A 537 34.97 -51.95 13.61
CA VAL A 537 33.80 -51.95 12.72
C VAL A 537 33.59 -53.35 12.14
N LEU A 538 32.33 -53.73 11.86
CA LEU A 538 32.00 -54.93 11.09
C LEU A 538 32.21 -54.66 9.58
N GLU A 539 33.42 -54.93 9.07
CA GLU A 539 33.76 -54.81 7.64
C GLU A 539 33.36 -56.07 6.86
N SER A 540 32.52 -55.92 5.83
CA SER A 540 32.22 -57.00 4.88
C SER A 540 33.06 -56.85 3.59
N GLY A 541 34.36 -57.13 3.66
CA GLY A 541 35.21 -57.23 2.46
C GLY A 541 36.68 -56.84 2.66
N LYS A 542 37.58 -57.83 2.50
CA LYS A 542 39.07 -57.77 2.48
C LYS A 542 39.77 -56.95 3.59
N LYS A 543 40.33 -57.69 4.55
CA LYS A 543 41.24 -57.24 5.62
C LYS A 543 42.32 -56.26 5.12
N LYS A 544 42.27 -55.00 5.56
CA LYS A 544 43.44 -54.10 5.60
C LYS A 544 43.98 -54.03 7.03
N LYS A 545 45.29 -54.22 7.21
CA LYS A 545 46.00 -54.09 8.50
C LYS A 545 46.22 -52.61 8.80
N TRP A 546 45.62 -52.11 9.87
CA TRP A 546 45.82 -50.76 10.38
C TRP A 546 47.07 -50.71 11.28
N LYS A 547 48.03 -49.82 11.02
CA LYS A 547 49.13 -49.51 11.94
C LYS A 547 48.69 -48.38 12.86
N SER A 548 48.37 -48.70 14.11
CA SER A 548 48.24 -47.70 15.18
C SER A 548 49.63 -47.13 15.51
N LYS A 549 49.89 -45.86 15.20
CA LYS A 549 51.00 -45.13 15.84
C LYS A 549 50.54 -44.73 17.24
N GLY A 550 50.85 -45.56 18.24
CA GLY A 550 50.65 -45.22 19.64
C GLY A 550 51.59 -44.10 20.04
N CYS A 551 51.05 -42.96 20.49
CA CYS A 551 51.80 -41.98 21.25
C CYS A 551 52.24 -42.63 22.57
N ALA A 552 53.54 -42.88 22.71
CA ALA A 552 54.14 -43.32 23.97
C ALA A 552 53.92 -42.24 25.04
N LYS A 553 53.15 -42.56 26.08
CA LYS A 553 53.19 -41.83 27.34
C LYS A 553 54.60 -41.93 27.90
N LYS A 554 55.31 -40.81 28.00
CA LYS A 554 56.40 -40.66 28.97
C LYS A 554 55.84 -39.91 30.18
N SER A 555 56.00 -40.52 31.34
CA SER A 555 55.90 -39.92 32.68
C SER A 555 57.00 -40.58 33.53
N PRO A 556 57.53 -39.95 34.58
CA PRO A 556 57.38 -38.55 35.01
C PRO A 556 58.42 -37.62 34.37
#